data_AF-A0A0F9EN70-F1
#
_entry.id   AF-A0A0F9EN70-F1
#
_cell.length_a   1.000
_cell.length_b   1.000
_cell.length_c   1.000
_cell.angle_alpha   90.00
_cell.angle_beta   90.00
_cell.angle_gamma   90.00
#
_symmetry.space_group_name_H-M   'P 1'
#
loop_
_entity.id
_entity.type
_entity.pdbx_description
1 polymer ?
#
loop_
_entity_poly.entity_id
_entity_poly.type
_entity_poly.pdbx_seq_one_letter_code
_entity_poly.pdbx_strand_id
1 'polypeptide(L)'
;MATTTKSSGFSGHNNGECKKCGVFHNSGNHTATKEQRRVWGRRGAINRNKLYGSAFADPKIRAKIYAKRGYTDQHDSIKNDKTIICCECKIGKPLSEYYLRKNKRYSDGTQRYATICKDCNRDYLTRTKIEKKIKAIEYMGGKCQVCGLKGEAYYIYDFHHKNRSEKEKPMKKYLQMGWEKLKKELNKCNLVCAICHRHIEYGDV
;
A
#
# COMPACT_ATOMS: atom_id res chain seq x y z
N MET A 1 -7.84 33.53 -52.34
CA MET A 1 -9.29 33.64 -52.10
C MET A 1 -9.83 32.26 -51.82
N ALA A 2 -10.63 32.11 -50.75
CA ALA A 2 -11.64 31.07 -50.44
C ALA A 2 -11.48 29.65 -51.05
N THR A 3 -11.64 28.52 -50.36
CA THR A 3 -12.32 28.20 -49.10
C THR A 3 -12.05 26.71 -48.78
N THR A 4 -12.13 26.39 -47.49
CA THR A 4 -12.15 25.05 -46.88
C THR A 4 -13.17 24.09 -47.49
N THR A 5 -12.83 22.80 -47.59
CA THR A 5 -13.49 21.68 -46.86
C THR A 5 -12.86 20.34 -47.26
N LYS A 6 -12.32 19.59 -46.29
CA LYS A 6 -11.94 18.18 -46.44
C LYS A 6 -13.12 17.32 -46.00
N SER A 7 -13.68 16.57 -46.95
CA SER A 7 -14.65 15.49 -46.72
C SER A 7 -13.90 14.18 -46.47
N SER A 8 -14.00 13.63 -45.25
CA SER A 8 -13.70 12.23 -44.98
C SER A 8 -15.01 11.47 -44.83
N GLY A 9 -15.34 10.65 -45.83
CA GLY A 9 -16.36 9.62 -45.68
C GLY A 9 -15.83 8.47 -44.84
N PHE A 10 -16.69 7.86 -44.04
CA PHE A 10 -16.86 6.41 -44.04
C PHE A 10 -18.26 6.05 -43.53
N SER A 11 -18.77 5.02 -44.17
CA SER A 11 -20.07 4.36 -44.15
C SER A 11 -20.72 4.12 -42.79
N GLY A 12 -22.06 4.12 -42.80
CA GLY A 12 -22.92 3.90 -41.65
C GLY A 12 -22.73 2.55 -40.97
N HIS A 13 -23.00 2.55 -39.66
CA HIS A 13 -23.06 1.34 -38.86
C HIS A 13 -24.52 0.90 -38.72
N ASN A 14 -24.80 -0.28 -39.29
CA ASN A 14 -26.07 -0.98 -39.15
C ASN A 14 -26.29 -1.42 -37.70
N ASN A 15 -27.52 -1.22 -37.23
CA ASN A 15 -28.05 -1.74 -35.97
C ASN A 15 -27.98 -3.27 -35.97
N GLY A 16 -27.34 -3.87 -34.96
CA GLY A 16 -27.14 -5.31 -34.91
C GLY A 16 -26.87 -5.84 -33.51
N GLU A 17 -27.32 -7.07 -33.28
CA GLU A 17 -27.16 -7.82 -32.03
C GLU A 17 -25.70 -8.22 -31.81
N CYS A 18 -25.17 -7.88 -30.63
CA CYS A 18 -23.81 -8.23 -30.25
C CYS A 18 -23.71 -9.76 -30.11
N LYS A 19 -23.11 -10.43 -31.09
CA LYS A 19 -22.99 -11.90 -31.14
C LYS A 19 -22.24 -12.55 -29.96
N LYS A 20 -21.61 -11.75 -29.08
CA LYS A 20 -20.91 -12.24 -27.88
C LYS A 20 -21.81 -12.32 -26.64
N CYS A 21 -22.82 -11.46 -26.55
CA CYS A 21 -23.76 -11.42 -25.42
C CYS A 21 -25.23 -11.55 -25.81
N GLY A 22 -25.55 -11.57 -27.12
CA GLY A 22 -26.91 -11.67 -27.64
C GLY A 22 -27.76 -10.42 -27.42
N VAL A 23 -27.16 -9.24 -27.21
CA VAL A 23 -27.92 -7.99 -26.92
C VAL A 23 -27.82 -7.00 -28.07
N PHE A 24 -28.96 -6.47 -28.50
CA PHE A 24 -29.08 -5.48 -29.56
C PHE A 24 -28.72 -4.09 -29.04
N HIS A 25 -27.65 -3.51 -29.57
CA HIS A 25 -27.19 -2.18 -29.14
C HIS A 25 -27.45 -1.16 -30.24
N ASN A 26 -28.25 -0.14 -29.91
CA ASN A 26 -28.41 1.03 -30.74
C ASN A 26 -27.44 2.10 -30.23
N SER A 27 -26.51 2.55 -31.07
CA SER A 27 -25.53 3.57 -30.72
C SER A 27 -26.18 4.95 -30.70
N GLY A 28 -26.88 5.26 -29.62
CA GLY A 28 -27.46 6.57 -29.36
C GLY A 28 -27.65 6.75 -27.86
N ASN A 29 -26.97 7.75 -27.30
CA ASN A 29 -27.09 8.26 -25.93
C ASN A 29 -28.22 7.66 -25.08
N HIS A 30 -27.92 6.58 -24.36
CA HIS A 30 -28.80 6.13 -23.29
C HIS A 30 -28.63 7.06 -22.09
N THR A 31 -29.49 8.07 -22.03
CA THR A 31 -29.93 8.59 -20.73
C THR A 31 -30.53 7.41 -19.97
N ALA A 32 -29.98 7.14 -18.79
CA ALA A 32 -30.45 6.08 -17.91
C ALA A 32 -31.97 6.15 -17.72
N THR A 33 -32.62 4.98 -17.78
CA THR A 33 -34.06 4.81 -17.57
C THR A 33 -34.48 5.38 -16.20
N LYS A 34 -35.77 5.76 -16.06
CA LYS A 34 -36.30 6.41 -14.85
C LYS A 34 -36.07 5.60 -13.56
N GLU A 35 -35.90 4.28 -13.64
CA GLU A 35 -35.58 3.42 -12.49
C GLU A 35 -34.07 3.27 -12.21
N GLN A 36 -33.20 3.56 -13.18
CA GLN A 36 -31.74 3.52 -12.99
C GLN A 36 -31.16 4.81 -12.37
N ARG A 37 -31.98 5.82 -12.07
CA ARG A 37 -31.55 7.07 -11.40
C ARG A 37 -31.55 7.00 -9.87
N ARG A 38 -31.72 5.83 -9.24
CA ARG A 38 -31.83 5.73 -7.78
C ARG A 38 -30.51 5.59 -7.02
N VAL A 39 -29.37 5.49 -7.70
CA VAL A 39 -28.07 5.38 -7.04
C VAL A 39 -27.09 6.30 -7.77
N TRP A 40 -26.73 7.40 -7.11
CA TRP A 40 -25.69 8.39 -7.47
C TRP A 40 -26.06 9.58 -8.38
N GLY A 41 -26.39 10.70 -7.71
CA GLY A 41 -25.60 11.93 -7.83
C GLY A 41 -26.01 12.94 -8.90
N ARG A 42 -26.67 14.03 -8.49
CA ARG A 42 -26.07 15.37 -8.28
C ARG A 42 -27.12 16.48 -8.26
N ARG A 43 -26.88 17.43 -7.35
CA ARG A 43 -27.20 18.87 -7.44
C ARG A 43 -28.69 19.26 -7.40
N GLY A 44 -29.15 19.41 -6.17
CA GLY A 44 -29.85 20.62 -5.75
C GLY A 44 -29.30 21.00 -4.39
N ALA A 45 -28.45 22.03 -4.31
CA ALA A 45 -28.20 22.69 -3.04
C ALA A 45 -29.52 23.37 -2.65
N ILE A 46 -30.42 22.63 -2.00
CA ILE A 46 -31.53 23.28 -1.32
C ILE A 46 -30.87 23.98 -0.14
N ASN A 47 -30.88 25.31 -0.20
CA ASN A 47 -30.56 26.13 0.96
C ASN A 47 -31.60 25.79 2.05
N ARG A 48 -31.23 24.85 2.93
CA ARG A 48 -32.12 24.27 3.95
C ARG A 48 -32.58 25.30 4.97
N ASN A 49 -31.99 26.50 5.00
CA ASN A 49 -32.48 27.62 5.82
C ASN A 49 -33.84 28.16 5.37
N LYS A 50 -34.36 27.78 4.19
CA LYS A 50 -35.61 28.32 3.65
C LYS A 50 -36.86 27.47 3.90
N LEU A 51 -36.73 26.25 4.45
CA LEU A 51 -37.85 25.31 4.54
C LEU A 51 -38.36 25.03 5.95
N TYR A 52 -37.57 25.30 6.99
CA TYR A 52 -38.01 25.17 8.38
C TYR A 52 -37.31 26.27 9.18
N GLY A 53 -38.07 27.21 9.72
CA GLY A 53 -37.55 28.37 10.47
C GLY A 53 -36.63 27.99 11.64
N SER A 54 -36.13 29.03 12.33
CA SER A 54 -35.10 29.06 13.39
C SER A 54 -35.09 27.95 14.46
N ALA A 55 -36.11 27.11 14.56
CA ALA A 55 -36.21 25.99 15.50
C ALA A 55 -35.21 24.84 15.25
N PHE A 56 -34.66 24.68 14.04
CA PHE A 56 -33.58 23.70 13.78
C PHE A 56 -32.17 24.21 14.14
N ALA A 57 -32.03 25.49 14.48
CA ALA A 57 -30.77 26.09 14.88
C ALA A 57 -30.47 25.89 16.37
N ASP A 58 -31.49 25.57 17.20
CA ASP A 58 -31.28 25.28 18.63
C ASP A 58 -30.73 23.86 18.82
N PRO A 59 -29.48 23.71 19.29
CA PRO A 59 -28.84 22.41 19.45
C PRO A 59 -29.56 21.48 20.44
N LYS A 60 -30.26 22.04 21.45
CA LYS A 60 -30.96 21.26 22.48
C LYS A 60 -32.26 20.66 21.96
N ILE A 61 -32.96 21.38 21.08
CA ILE A 61 -34.18 20.87 20.41
C ILE A 61 -33.80 19.75 19.43
N ARG A 62 -32.67 19.91 18.72
CA ARG A 62 -32.15 18.90 17.80
C ARG A 62 -31.83 17.59 18.53
N ALA A 63 -31.06 17.63 19.62
CA ALA A 63 -30.70 16.43 20.37
C ALA A 63 -31.92 15.62 20.86
N LYS A 64 -32.97 16.30 21.35
CA LYS A 64 -34.21 15.63 21.80
C LYS A 64 -34.96 14.88 20.69
N ILE A 65 -34.94 15.38 19.46
CA ILE A 65 -35.61 14.75 18.32
C ILE A 65 -34.88 13.45 17.91
N TYR A 66 -33.55 13.44 17.98
CA TYR A 66 -32.73 12.27 17.63
C TYR A 66 -32.82 11.18 18.71
N ALA A 67 -32.82 11.56 20.00
CA ALA A 67 -33.04 10.65 21.12
C ALA A 67 -34.42 9.96 21.05
N LYS A 68 -35.49 10.69 20.69
CA LYS A 68 -36.84 10.12 20.50
C LYS A 68 -36.94 9.11 19.35
N ARG A 69 -36.02 9.15 18.39
CA ARG A 69 -35.94 8.22 17.25
C ARG A 69 -35.04 7.02 17.53
N GLY A 70 -34.65 6.82 18.80
CA GLY A 70 -33.78 5.70 19.22
C GLY A 70 -32.31 5.88 18.82
N TYR A 71 -31.91 7.08 18.38
CA TYR A 71 -30.52 7.40 18.11
C TYR A 71 -29.90 7.90 19.42
N THR A 72 -29.32 7.01 20.22
CA THR A 72 -28.59 7.40 21.43
C THR A 72 -27.33 8.13 21.00
N ASP A 73 -27.13 9.34 21.52
CA ASP A 73 -25.95 10.16 21.31
C ASP A 73 -24.68 9.47 21.83
N GLN A 74 -24.15 8.53 21.05
CA GLN A 74 -22.73 8.23 21.05
C GLN A 74 -22.07 9.21 20.08
N HIS A 75 -21.97 10.45 20.53
CA HIS A 75 -21.05 11.43 19.96
C HIS A 75 -19.62 11.16 20.44
N ASP A 76 -19.18 9.89 20.39
CA ASP A 76 -17.78 9.51 20.57
C ASP A 76 -17.09 9.47 19.19
N SER A 77 -16.59 10.64 18.79
CA SER A 77 -15.35 10.80 18.01
C SER A 77 -15.06 9.83 16.84
N ILE A 78 -15.96 9.68 15.86
CA ILE A 78 -15.53 9.18 14.53
C ILE A 78 -14.77 10.32 13.83
N LYS A 79 -13.48 10.45 14.15
CA LYS A 79 -12.54 11.26 13.35
C LYS A 79 -12.56 10.68 11.94
N ASN A 80 -12.85 11.53 10.95
CA ASN A 80 -12.79 11.21 9.52
C ASN A 80 -11.46 10.53 9.17
N ASP A 81 -11.43 9.19 9.12
CA ASP A 81 -10.25 8.45 8.72
C ASP A 81 -10.19 8.50 7.19
N LYS A 82 -9.63 9.60 6.67
CA LYS A 82 -9.46 9.85 5.24
C LYS A 82 -8.87 8.59 4.61
N THR A 83 -9.57 8.03 3.63
CA THR A 83 -9.10 6.83 2.93
C THR A 83 -8.22 7.25 1.76
N ILE A 84 -7.05 6.60 1.62
CA ILE A 84 -6.15 6.77 0.47
C ILE A 84 -5.82 5.42 -0.16
N ILE A 85 -5.52 5.42 -1.45
CA ILE A 85 -5.22 4.21 -2.23
C ILE A 85 -3.72 3.90 -2.15
N CYS A 86 -3.38 2.68 -1.76
CA CYS A 86 -2.00 2.22 -1.73
C CYS A 86 -1.46 2.11 -3.15
N CYS A 87 -0.28 2.68 -3.44
CA CYS A 87 0.29 2.60 -4.79
C CYS A 87 0.84 1.21 -5.14
N GLU A 88 1.00 0.30 -4.18
CA GLU A 88 1.43 -1.08 -4.40
C GLU A 88 0.23 -2.00 -4.64
N CYS A 89 -0.55 -2.30 -3.58
CA CYS A 89 -1.68 -3.23 -3.67
C CYS A 89 -2.95 -2.64 -4.28
N LYS A 90 -3.01 -1.34 -4.56
CA LYS A 90 -4.16 -0.62 -5.15
C LYS A 90 -5.46 -0.68 -4.31
N ILE A 91 -5.36 -1.08 -3.03
CA ILE A 91 -6.48 -1.13 -2.10
C ILE A 91 -6.61 0.22 -1.38
N GLY A 92 -7.84 0.72 -1.26
CA GLY A 92 -8.17 1.87 -0.42
C GLY A 92 -8.15 1.49 1.06
N LYS A 93 -7.32 2.18 1.85
CA LYS A 93 -7.19 1.98 3.30
C LYS A 93 -7.22 3.32 4.05
N PRO A 94 -7.64 3.37 5.31
CA PRO A 94 -7.60 4.60 6.10
C PRO A 94 -6.16 5.09 6.31
N LEU A 95 -5.97 6.40 6.57
CA LEU A 95 -4.64 6.99 6.80
C LEU A 95 -3.86 6.32 7.94
N SER A 96 -4.57 5.78 8.93
CA SER A 96 -4.00 4.99 10.03
C SER A 96 -3.20 3.77 9.56
N GLU A 97 -3.47 3.24 8.37
CA GLU A 97 -2.75 2.12 7.75
C GLU A 97 -1.48 2.52 6.98
N TYR A 98 -1.08 3.79 7.05
CA TYR A 98 0.10 4.33 6.38
C TYR A 98 1.07 4.94 7.38
N TYR A 99 2.37 4.89 7.08
CA TYR A 99 3.39 5.53 7.91
C TYR A 99 3.36 7.05 7.75
N LEU A 100 3.42 7.77 8.87
CA LEU A 100 3.56 9.22 8.90
C LEU A 100 4.98 9.63 8.46
N ARG A 101 5.09 10.50 7.45
CA ARG A 101 6.39 11.02 7.00
C ARG A 101 6.77 12.27 7.79
N LYS A 102 7.21 12.11 9.04
CA LYS A 102 7.47 13.21 10.00
C LYS A 102 8.12 14.47 9.39
N ASN A 103 9.10 14.31 8.51
CA ASN A 103 9.86 15.42 7.91
C ASN A 103 9.29 15.93 6.56
N LYS A 104 8.07 15.53 6.18
CA LYS A 104 7.43 15.93 4.92
C LYS A 104 6.02 16.45 5.20
N ARG A 105 5.79 17.72 4.87
CA ARG A 105 4.49 18.39 4.97
C ARG A 105 4.03 18.90 3.60
N TYR A 106 2.73 19.05 3.43
CA TYR A 106 2.17 19.80 2.30
C TYR A 106 2.38 21.30 2.51
N SER A 107 2.12 22.11 1.48
CA SER A 107 2.25 23.57 1.53
C SER A 107 1.29 24.21 2.55
N ASP A 108 0.12 23.59 2.76
CA ASP A 108 -0.87 23.96 3.77
C ASP A 108 -0.48 23.52 5.20
N GLY A 109 0.72 22.98 5.39
CA GLY A 109 1.22 22.52 6.69
C GLY A 109 0.75 21.12 7.11
N THR A 110 -0.16 20.50 6.35
CA THR A 110 -0.69 19.16 6.68
C THR A 110 0.38 18.09 6.52
N GLN A 111 0.31 17.07 7.38
CA GLN A 111 1.33 16.02 7.46
C GLN A 111 1.21 15.05 6.27
N ARG A 112 2.33 14.74 5.59
CA ARG A 112 2.33 13.73 4.52
C ARG A 112 2.43 12.32 5.10
N TYR A 113 1.72 11.41 4.45
CA TYR A 113 1.76 9.98 4.72
C TYR A 113 2.54 9.25 3.62
N ALA A 114 2.95 8.01 3.89
CA ALA A 114 3.49 7.11 2.88
C ALA A 114 2.45 6.80 1.80
N THR A 115 2.94 6.51 0.59
CA THR A 115 2.11 6.12 -0.57
C THR A 115 1.80 4.62 -0.59
N ILE A 116 2.60 3.83 0.13
CA ILE A 116 2.39 2.40 0.35
C ILE A 116 1.87 2.17 1.77
N CYS A 117 0.95 1.22 1.92
CA CYS A 117 0.43 0.84 3.23
C CYS A 117 1.47 0.07 4.04
N LYS A 118 1.22 -0.06 5.35
CA LYS A 118 2.11 -0.76 6.29
C LYS A 118 2.42 -2.20 5.87
N ASP A 119 1.42 -2.94 5.36
CA ASP A 119 1.59 -4.33 4.92
C ASP A 119 2.53 -4.42 3.71
N CYS A 120 2.25 -3.67 2.64
CA CYS A 120 3.10 -3.65 1.45
C CYS A 120 4.53 -3.19 1.79
N ASN A 121 4.68 -2.25 2.72
CA ASN A 121 6.00 -1.86 3.21
C ASN A 121 6.71 -3.00 3.97
N ARG A 122 5.99 -3.76 4.80
CA ARG A 122 6.53 -4.93 5.50
C ARG A 122 6.98 -6.02 4.51
N ASP A 123 6.17 -6.28 3.49
CA ASP A 123 6.49 -7.25 2.44
C ASP A 123 7.72 -6.82 1.65
N TYR A 124 7.78 -5.55 1.24
CA TYR A 124 8.95 -4.95 0.59
C TYR A 124 10.22 -5.10 1.45
N LEU A 125 10.15 -4.75 2.74
CA LEU A 125 11.28 -4.88 3.66
C LEU A 125 11.72 -6.34 3.84
N THR A 126 10.76 -7.27 3.87
CA THR A 126 11.05 -8.70 4.00
C THR A 126 11.74 -9.23 2.75
N ARG A 127 11.19 -8.95 1.57
CA ARG A 127 11.76 -9.33 0.28
C ARG A 127 13.16 -8.77 0.08
N THR A 128 13.35 -7.47 0.28
CA THR A 128 14.67 -6.82 0.11
C THR A 128 15.71 -7.37 1.08
N LYS A 129 15.30 -7.76 2.30
CA LYS A 129 16.20 -8.41 3.26
C LYS A 129 16.61 -9.81 2.81
N ILE A 130 15.68 -10.59 2.25
CA ILE A 130 15.96 -11.93 1.70
C ILE A 130 16.90 -11.82 0.51
N GLU A 131 16.60 -10.94 -0.46
CA GLU A 131 17.44 -10.67 -1.63
C GLU A 131 18.87 -10.28 -1.21
N LYS A 132 19.02 -9.40 -0.21
CA LYS A 132 20.35 -9.05 0.33
C LYS A 132 21.05 -10.21 1.02
N LYS A 133 20.33 -11.07 1.75
CA LYS A 133 20.92 -12.26 2.39
C LYS A 133 21.42 -13.24 1.32
N ILE A 134 20.65 -13.48 0.26
CA ILE A 134 21.08 -14.32 -0.88
C ILE A 134 22.34 -13.75 -1.51
N LYS A 135 22.32 -12.46 -1.86
CA LYS A 135 23.49 -11.77 -2.44
C LYS A 135 24.73 -11.84 -1.53
N ALA A 136 24.55 -11.76 -0.21
CA ALA A 136 25.63 -11.90 0.76
C ALA A 136 26.19 -13.33 0.82
N ILE A 137 25.34 -14.35 0.72
CA ILE A 137 25.74 -15.75 0.66
C ILE A 137 26.55 -16.03 -0.62
N GLU A 138 26.06 -15.56 -1.77
CA GLU A 138 26.76 -15.66 -3.05
C GLU A 138 28.13 -14.96 -3.00
N TYR A 139 28.19 -13.75 -2.45
CA TYR A 139 29.43 -13.01 -2.27
C TYR A 139 30.47 -13.77 -1.43
N MET A 140 30.02 -14.55 -0.43
CA MET A 140 30.88 -15.34 0.43
C MET A 140 31.17 -16.75 -0.10
N GLY A 141 30.79 -17.05 -1.35
CA GLY A 141 31.11 -18.30 -2.04
C GLY A 141 30.03 -19.39 -1.98
N GLY A 142 28.89 -19.11 -1.36
CA GLY A 142 27.70 -19.98 -1.44
C GLY A 142 27.84 -21.38 -0.81
N LYS A 143 28.80 -21.57 0.10
CA LYS A 143 29.00 -22.83 0.82
C LYS A 143 29.45 -22.58 2.26
N CYS A 144 29.16 -23.52 3.14
CA CYS A 144 29.65 -23.50 4.51
C CYS A 144 31.18 -23.61 4.51
N GLN A 145 31.87 -22.70 5.19
CA GLN A 145 33.33 -22.67 5.27
C GLN A 145 33.90 -23.72 6.24
N VAL A 146 33.05 -24.38 7.04
CA VAL A 146 33.45 -25.44 7.98
C VAL A 146 33.22 -26.82 7.37
N CYS A 147 31.97 -27.17 7.05
CA CYS A 147 31.62 -28.51 6.56
C CYS A 147 31.48 -28.62 5.04
N GLY A 148 31.64 -27.52 4.29
CA GLY A 148 31.51 -27.52 2.83
C GLY A 148 30.08 -27.62 2.29
N LEU A 149 29.04 -27.68 3.15
CA LEU A 149 27.64 -27.75 2.74
C LEU A 149 27.31 -26.68 1.70
N LYS A 150 26.81 -27.12 0.54
CA LYS A 150 26.30 -26.27 -0.54
C LYS A 150 24.84 -26.60 -0.81
N GLY A 151 23.94 -25.88 -0.15
CA GLY A 151 22.50 -25.91 -0.45
C GLY A 151 22.02 -24.63 -1.13
N GLU A 152 20.86 -24.74 -1.77
CA GLU A 152 20.21 -23.65 -2.54
C GLU A 152 19.42 -22.69 -1.63
N ALA A 153 18.95 -23.18 -0.49
CA ALA A 153 18.11 -22.42 0.42
C ALA A 153 18.91 -21.42 1.26
N TYR A 154 18.61 -20.12 1.12
CA TYR A 154 19.32 -19.07 1.86
C TYR A 154 19.24 -19.19 3.40
N TYR A 155 18.19 -19.82 3.93
CA TYR A 155 17.94 -19.91 5.36
C TYR A 155 18.81 -20.95 6.07
N ILE A 156 19.51 -21.82 5.34
CA ILE A 156 20.41 -22.81 5.94
C ILE A 156 21.74 -22.19 6.38
N TYR A 157 22.06 -20.98 5.92
CA TYR A 157 23.31 -20.30 6.19
C TYR A 157 23.14 -19.16 7.19
N ASP A 158 24.15 -18.98 8.01
CA ASP A 158 24.32 -17.85 8.94
C ASP A 158 25.73 -17.26 8.82
N PHE A 159 25.87 -16.04 9.33
CA PHE A 159 27.12 -15.28 9.31
C PHE A 159 27.70 -15.26 10.72
N HIS A 160 28.79 -15.98 10.91
CA HIS A 160 29.51 -16.05 12.17
C HIS A 160 30.63 -15.02 12.21
N HIS A 161 30.70 -14.17 13.22
CA HIS A 161 31.83 -13.25 13.38
C HIS A 161 33.10 -14.02 13.74
N LYS A 162 34.20 -13.83 12.99
CA LYS A 162 35.50 -14.48 13.27
C LYS A 162 36.02 -14.15 14.66
N ASN A 163 35.79 -12.90 15.07
CA ASN A 163 36.16 -12.39 16.37
C ASN A 163 34.95 -11.76 17.06
N ARG A 164 34.58 -12.26 18.23
CA ARG A 164 33.41 -11.77 18.99
C ARG A 164 33.58 -10.31 19.43
N SER A 165 34.81 -9.83 19.67
CA SER A 165 35.04 -8.45 20.10
C SER A 165 34.84 -7.42 18.98
N GLU A 166 34.87 -7.85 17.72
CA GLU A 166 34.63 -6.99 16.55
C GLU A 166 33.13 -6.85 16.21
N LYS A 167 32.26 -7.57 16.94
CA LYS A 167 30.81 -7.54 16.74
C LYS A 167 30.21 -6.27 17.31
N GLU A 168 30.07 -5.25 16.47
CA GLU A 168 29.38 -4.01 16.87
C GLU A 168 27.85 -4.18 16.90
N LYS A 169 27.30 -4.90 15.92
CA LYS A 169 25.85 -5.02 15.71
C LYS A 169 25.49 -6.42 15.22
N PRO A 170 24.26 -6.89 15.49
CA PRO A 170 23.78 -8.13 14.90
C PRO A 170 23.68 -8.01 13.38
N MET A 171 24.02 -9.08 12.65
CA MET A 171 23.99 -9.13 11.18
C MET A 171 22.63 -8.68 10.59
N LYS A 172 21.53 -8.95 11.31
CA LYS A 172 20.17 -8.47 10.95
C LYS A 172 20.10 -6.96 10.72
N LYS A 173 20.87 -6.15 11.46
CA LYS A 173 20.93 -4.69 11.26
C LYS A 173 21.71 -4.32 10.00
N TYR A 174 22.80 -5.02 9.68
CA TYR A 174 23.58 -4.76 8.46
C TYR A 174 22.80 -5.10 7.18
N LEU A 175 21.94 -6.12 7.21
CA LEU A 175 21.04 -6.43 6.09
C LEU A 175 20.05 -5.28 5.78
N GLN A 176 19.80 -4.38 6.73
CA GLN A 176 18.97 -3.19 6.51
C GLN A 176 19.77 -2.00 5.96
N MET A 177 21.10 -2.07 5.96
CA MET A 177 21.99 -1.01 5.48
C MET A 177 22.28 -1.14 3.98
N GLY A 178 23.01 -0.15 3.44
CA GLY A 178 23.51 -0.18 2.07
C GLY A 178 24.56 -1.28 1.86
N TRP A 179 24.69 -1.73 0.61
CA TRP A 179 25.55 -2.87 0.23
C TRP A 179 27.00 -2.72 0.68
N GLU A 180 27.60 -1.53 0.53
CA GLU A 180 29.00 -1.30 0.94
C GLU A 180 29.23 -1.48 2.44
N LYS A 181 28.29 -1.06 3.28
CA LYS A 181 28.37 -1.27 4.73
C LYS A 181 28.21 -2.73 5.09
N LEU A 182 27.30 -3.43 4.42
CA LEU A 182 27.12 -4.87 4.60
C LEU A 182 28.38 -5.64 4.16
N LYS A 183 28.96 -5.32 3.00
CA LYS A 183 30.17 -5.95 2.48
C LYS A 183 31.36 -5.85 3.44
N LYS A 184 31.56 -4.66 4.02
CA LYS A 184 32.60 -4.45 5.05
C LYS A 184 32.41 -5.37 6.26
N GLU A 185 31.16 -5.54 6.69
CA GLU A 185 30.83 -6.45 7.79
C GLU A 185 31.02 -7.93 7.42
N LEU A 186 30.60 -8.33 6.22
CA LEU A 186 30.75 -9.70 5.73
C LEU A 186 32.21 -10.16 5.71
N ASN A 187 33.16 -9.27 5.43
CA ASN A 187 34.59 -9.60 5.43
C ASN A 187 35.12 -10.01 6.84
N LYS A 188 34.45 -9.57 7.90
CA LYS A 188 34.73 -9.96 9.30
C LYS A 188 34.04 -11.26 9.70
N CYS A 189 33.16 -11.79 8.85
CA CYS A 189 32.37 -12.97 9.12
C CYS A 189 32.86 -14.19 8.34
N ASN A 190 32.47 -15.37 8.82
CA ASN A 190 32.48 -16.62 8.09
C ASN A 190 31.06 -16.99 7.69
N LEU A 191 30.90 -17.54 6.49
CA LEU A 191 29.65 -18.14 6.05
C LEU A 191 29.59 -19.59 6.54
N VAL A 192 28.65 -19.90 7.41
CA VAL A 192 28.52 -21.23 8.02
C VAL A 192 27.08 -21.72 7.91
N CYS A 193 26.86 -23.03 7.92
CA CYS A 193 25.49 -23.56 8.01
C CYS A 193 24.96 -23.42 9.44
N ALA A 194 23.63 -23.46 9.63
CA ALA A 194 22.99 -23.30 10.92
C ALA A 194 23.39 -24.36 11.97
N ILE A 195 23.95 -25.49 11.55
CA ILE A 195 24.47 -26.54 12.44
C ILE A 195 25.88 -26.16 12.89
N CYS A 196 26.80 -25.93 11.96
CA CYS A 196 28.16 -25.46 12.28
C CYS A 196 28.14 -24.16 13.07
N HIS A 197 27.22 -23.25 12.78
CA HIS A 197 27.06 -22.01 13.55
C HIS A 197 26.80 -22.28 15.03
N ARG A 198 25.93 -23.27 15.34
CA ARG A 198 25.65 -23.66 16.73
C ARG A 198 26.87 -24.29 17.38
N HIS A 199 27.55 -25.22 16.70
CA HIS A 199 28.76 -25.83 17.25
C HIS A 199 29.84 -24.81 17.58
N ILE A 200 30.09 -23.83 16.69
CA ILE A 200 31.08 -22.76 16.95
C ILE A 200 30.64 -21.89 18.14
N GLU A 201 29.34 -21.64 18.31
CA GLU A 201 28.84 -20.87 19.45
C GLU A 201 29.04 -21.61 20.79
N TYR A 202 28.98 -22.94 20.81
CA TYR A 202 29.17 -23.77 22.01
C TYR A 202 30.60 -24.31 22.20
N GLY A 203 31.48 -24.16 21.20
CA GLY A 203 32.87 -24.62 21.28
C GLY A 203 33.07 -26.10 20.92
N ASP A 204 32.14 -26.70 20.17
CA ASP A 204 32.19 -28.12 19.79
C ASP A 204 33.03 -28.39 18.52
N VAL A 205 33.58 -27.35 17.89
CA VAL A 205 34.32 -27.36 16.61
C VAL A 205 35.49 -26.40 16.66
#